data_AF-A0A2N0EPC6-F1
#
_entry.id   AF-A0A2N0EPC6-F1
#
_cell.length_a   1.000
_cell.length_b   1.000
_cell.length_c   1.000
_cell.angle_alpha   90.00
_cell.angle_beta   90.00
_cell.angle_gamma   90.00
#
_symmetry.space_group_name_H-M   'P 1'
#
loop_
_entity.id
_entity.type
_entity.pdbx_description
1 polymer ?
#
loop_
_entity_poly.entity_id
_entity_poly.type
_entity_poly.pdbx_seq_one_letter_code
_entity_poly.pdbx_strand_id
1 'polypeptide(L)'
;MKIKLLIIIFGFLFCIPVVNAQNDNLEPVESIFDDYDFLFEYYSHVRKILMNGMSDYPEVRFLIIPSFSPEEVVSIAKENEVYFIVHHKMEKSIWYTEKNKNKIQVQKKKVEISKPDVLLFKELFKQAIKNRKYPDKEIMGNDGVNYYFSVADAHPLKTGTVWSPKPGSKMDRLKEIGYALINLVKETDSGRIAKPNSELIEQIKKLTIELK
;
A
#
# COMPACT_ATOMS: atom_id res chain seq x y z
N MET A 1 15.58 40.49 40.65
CA MET A 1 15.83 39.05 40.43
C MET A 1 14.61 38.21 40.05
N LYS A 2 13.36 38.60 40.39
CA LYS A 2 12.16 37.78 40.12
C LYS A 2 11.64 37.79 38.67
N ILE A 3 11.94 38.83 37.87
CA ILE A 3 11.45 38.95 36.47
C ILE A 3 12.31 38.17 35.47
N LYS A 4 13.64 38.07 35.71
CA LYS A 4 14.54 37.29 34.83
C LYS A 4 14.32 35.77 34.93
N LEU A 5 13.83 35.28 36.08
CA LEU A 5 13.50 33.87 36.27
C LEU A 5 12.21 33.46 35.52
N LEU A 6 11.26 34.39 35.34
CA LEU A 6 10.00 34.13 34.65
C LEU A 6 10.19 33.96 33.13
N ILE A 7 11.15 34.68 32.53
CA ILE A 7 11.45 34.61 31.09
C ILE A 7 12.14 33.28 30.73
N ILE A 8 12.95 32.72 31.64
CA ILE A 8 13.64 31.43 31.44
C ILE A 8 12.62 30.27 31.49
N ILE A 9 11.58 30.36 32.32
CA ILE A 9 10.50 29.37 32.38
C ILE A 9 9.61 29.43 31.13
N PHE A 10 9.35 30.63 30.58
CA PHE A 10 8.56 30.78 29.36
C PHE A 10 9.30 30.36 28.07
N GLY A 11 10.64 30.47 28.05
CA GLY A 11 11.47 29.97 26.95
C GLY A 11 11.59 28.45 26.89
N PHE A 12 11.51 27.76 28.03
CA PHE A 12 11.58 26.29 28.10
C PHE A 12 10.27 25.60 27.71
N LEU A 13 9.11 26.27 27.84
CA LEU A 13 7.82 25.69 27.43
C LEU A 13 7.64 25.62 25.89
N PHE A 14 8.42 26.39 25.12
CA PHE A 14 8.32 26.42 23.64
C PHE A 14 9.35 25.53 22.93
N CYS A 15 10.20 24.81 23.66
CA CYS A 15 11.18 23.87 23.11
C CYS A 15 10.80 22.39 23.33
N ILE A 16 9.52 22.09 23.57
CA ILE A 16 9.05 20.71 23.40
C ILE A 16 8.83 20.56 21.89
N PRO A 17 9.68 19.84 21.14
CA PRO A 17 9.27 19.40 19.82
C PRO A 17 7.98 18.64 20.04
N VAL A 18 6.87 19.15 19.50
CA VAL A 18 5.66 18.35 19.35
C VAL A 18 6.10 17.24 18.40
N VAL A 19 6.56 16.13 18.96
CA VAL A 19 6.70 14.88 18.23
C VAL A 19 5.27 14.55 17.86
N ASN A 20 4.84 15.01 16.69
CA ASN A 20 3.72 14.41 16.00
C ASN A 20 4.18 12.98 15.74
N ALA A 21 3.87 12.10 16.68
CA ALA A 21 3.90 10.68 16.48
C ALA A 21 2.83 10.43 15.42
N GLN A 22 3.24 10.52 14.16
CA GLN A 22 2.43 9.99 13.07
C GLN A 22 2.15 8.54 13.43
N ASN A 23 0.88 8.18 13.43
CA ASN A 23 0.49 6.80 13.67
C ASN A 23 1.13 5.97 12.56
N ASP A 24 2.18 5.21 12.87
CA ASP A 24 2.97 4.47 11.88
C ASP A 24 2.34 3.10 11.63
N ASN A 25 1.05 3.15 11.32
CA ASN A 25 0.14 2.03 11.14
C ASN A 25 -0.68 2.28 9.89
N LEU A 26 -1.17 1.19 9.28
CA LEU A 26 -2.21 1.32 8.27
C LEU A 26 -3.50 1.82 8.93
N GLU A 27 -4.30 2.54 8.16
CA GLU A 27 -5.65 2.92 8.54
C GLU A 27 -6.63 1.89 7.98
N PRO A 28 -7.76 1.61 8.66
CA PRO A 28 -8.85 0.88 8.03
C PRO A 28 -9.34 1.59 6.77
N VAL A 29 -9.75 0.84 5.75
CA VAL A 29 -10.38 1.42 4.57
C VAL A 29 -11.83 1.77 4.90
N GLU A 30 -12.27 2.94 4.47
CA GLU A 30 -13.67 3.37 4.59
C GLU A 30 -14.63 2.41 3.88
N SER A 31 -15.85 2.33 4.38
CA SER A 31 -16.90 1.52 3.77
C SER A 31 -17.50 2.24 2.57
N ILE A 32 -18.01 1.47 1.61
CA ILE A 32 -18.84 2.01 0.51
C ILE A 32 -20.10 2.74 1.00
N PHE A 33 -20.50 2.52 2.25
CA PHE A 33 -21.65 3.20 2.87
C PHE A 33 -21.27 4.53 3.53
N ASP A 34 -19.99 4.76 3.74
CA ASP A 34 -19.44 5.97 4.38
C ASP A 34 -18.80 6.91 3.33
N ASP A 35 -18.59 6.42 2.10
CA ASP A 35 -18.01 7.15 0.99
C ASP A 35 -19.02 8.03 0.21
N TYR A 36 -18.51 9.10 -0.39
CA TYR A 36 -19.25 9.90 -1.36
C TYR A 36 -19.50 9.14 -2.68
N ASP A 37 -20.63 9.42 -3.34
CA ASP A 37 -21.01 8.79 -4.63
C ASP A 37 -19.89 8.83 -5.68
N PHE A 38 -19.19 9.96 -5.80
CA PHE A 38 -18.11 10.09 -6.79
C PHE A 38 -16.89 9.19 -6.48
N LEU A 39 -16.60 8.94 -5.19
CA LEU A 39 -15.54 8.01 -4.77
C LEU A 39 -15.98 6.57 -5.04
N PHE A 40 -17.23 6.24 -4.73
CA PHE A 40 -17.80 4.93 -5.05
C PHE A 40 -17.73 4.62 -6.56
N GLU A 41 -18.12 5.58 -7.41
CA GLU A 41 -18.00 5.45 -8.87
C GLU A 41 -16.54 5.29 -9.31
N TYR A 42 -15.63 6.08 -8.74
CA TYR A 42 -14.22 6.00 -9.02
C TYR A 42 -13.63 4.63 -8.68
N TYR A 43 -13.86 4.13 -7.47
CA TYR A 43 -13.38 2.81 -7.05
C TYR A 43 -14.03 1.67 -7.84
N SER A 44 -15.29 1.83 -8.24
CA SER A 44 -15.96 0.90 -9.15
C SER A 44 -15.25 0.84 -10.51
N HIS A 45 -14.80 1.97 -11.04
CA HIS A 45 -13.99 2.01 -12.26
C HIS A 45 -12.61 1.37 -12.07
N VAL A 46 -11.92 1.65 -10.96
CA VAL A 46 -10.64 1.02 -10.63
C VAL A 46 -10.80 -0.51 -10.63
N ARG A 47 -11.80 -1.03 -9.92
CA ARG A 47 -12.04 -2.48 -9.87
C ARG A 47 -12.42 -3.05 -11.23
N LYS A 48 -13.31 -2.39 -11.97
CA LYS A 48 -13.81 -2.88 -13.26
C LYS A 48 -12.76 -2.88 -14.36
N ILE A 49 -11.86 -1.90 -14.36
CA ILE A 49 -10.89 -1.68 -15.44
C ILE A 49 -9.51 -2.20 -15.03
N LEU A 50 -8.92 -1.63 -13.97
CA LEU A 50 -7.56 -1.96 -13.55
C LEU A 50 -7.48 -3.40 -13.05
N MET A 51 -8.43 -3.84 -12.22
CA MET A 51 -8.38 -5.19 -11.61
C MET A 51 -9.06 -6.27 -12.45
N ASN A 52 -9.44 -5.97 -13.70
CA ASN A 52 -10.14 -6.93 -14.56
C ASN A 52 -9.30 -8.20 -14.80
N GLY A 53 -9.86 -9.34 -14.38
CA GLY A 53 -9.22 -10.66 -14.50
C GLY A 53 -8.26 -11.01 -13.36
N MET A 54 -8.11 -10.16 -12.34
CA MET A 54 -7.40 -10.52 -11.11
C MET A 54 -8.31 -11.35 -10.17
N SER A 55 -7.71 -12.23 -9.37
CA SER A 55 -8.44 -12.94 -8.31
C SER A 55 -9.04 -11.96 -7.31
N ASP A 56 -10.29 -12.15 -6.91
CA ASP A 56 -10.93 -11.37 -5.85
C ASP A 56 -10.36 -11.70 -4.45
N TYR A 57 -9.71 -12.86 -4.30
CA TYR A 57 -9.10 -13.32 -3.05
C TYR A 57 -7.61 -13.66 -3.25
N PRO A 58 -6.75 -12.65 -3.45
CA PRO A 58 -5.32 -12.85 -3.62
C PRO A 58 -4.63 -13.12 -2.28
N GLU A 59 -3.47 -13.76 -2.29
CA GLU A 59 -2.63 -13.95 -1.10
C GLU A 59 -2.22 -12.61 -0.50
N VAL A 60 -1.78 -11.67 -1.36
CA VAL A 60 -1.55 -10.26 -1.06
C VAL A 60 -1.93 -9.39 -2.26
N ARG A 61 -2.31 -8.13 -2.01
CA ARG A 61 -2.49 -7.10 -3.04
C ARG A 61 -1.96 -5.76 -2.56
N PHE A 62 -1.22 -5.08 -3.42
CA PHE A 62 -0.76 -3.71 -3.25
C PHE A 62 -1.33 -2.87 -4.39
N LEU A 63 -2.22 -1.93 -4.05
CA LEU A 63 -2.88 -1.02 -4.99
C LEU A 63 -2.41 0.42 -4.74
N ILE A 64 -2.09 1.11 -5.81
CA ILE A 64 -1.56 2.47 -5.82
C ILE A 64 -2.57 3.37 -6.53
N ILE A 65 -3.11 4.34 -5.79
CA ILE A 65 -4.04 5.35 -6.29
C ILE A 65 -3.40 6.73 -6.12
N PRO A 66 -2.69 7.21 -7.15
CA PRO A 66 -2.09 8.53 -7.13
C PRO A 66 -3.07 9.62 -7.60
N SER A 67 -2.88 10.85 -7.12
CA SER A 67 -3.71 11.99 -7.52
C SER A 67 -3.50 12.45 -8.96
N PHE A 68 -2.29 12.27 -9.51
CA PHE A 68 -1.86 12.90 -10.77
C PHE A 68 -1.28 11.94 -11.81
N SER A 69 -1.29 10.63 -11.56
CA SER A 69 -0.69 9.64 -12.46
C SER A 69 -1.61 8.41 -12.64
N PRO A 70 -1.32 7.50 -13.58
CA PRO A 70 -2.14 6.31 -13.76
C PRO A 70 -2.08 5.36 -12.57
N GLU A 71 -3.21 4.74 -12.27
CA GLU A 71 -3.37 3.76 -11.20
C GLU A 71 -2.63 2.45 -11.54
N GLU A 72 -2.12 1.78 -10.51
CA GLU A 72 -1.28 0.59 -10.65
C GLU A 72 -1.58 -0.40 -9.52
N VAL A 73 -1.58 -1.70 -9.82
CA VAL A 73 -1.84 -2.75 -8.83
C VAL A 73 -0.95 -3.96 -9.09
N VAL A 74 -0.43 -4.53 -8.01
CA VAL A 74 0.21 -5.85 -8.02
C VAL A 74 -0.45 -6.75 -7.00
N SER A 75 -0.61 -8.02 -7.33
CA SER A 75 -1.13 -9.03 -6.42
C SER A 75 -0.42 -10.35 -6.60
N ILE A 76 -0.37 -11.15 -5.54
CA ILE A 76 0.03 -12.55 -5.63
C ILE A 76 -1.25 -13.38 -5.59
N ALA A 77 -1.50 -14.17 -6.63
CA ALA A 77 -2.68 -15.02 -6.75
C ALA A 77 -2.28 -16.48 -6.95
N LYS A 78 -3.12 -17.39 -6.47
CA LYS A 78 -2.96 -18.83 -6.65
C LYS A 78 -3.85 -19.30 -7.81
N GLU A 79 -3.27 -20.05 -8.73
CA GLU A 79 -3.98 -20.69 -9.85
C GLU A 79 -3.48 -22.14 -9.96
N ASN A 80 -4.38 -23.13 -9.80
CA ASN A 80 -4.06 -24.56 -9.91
C ASN A 80 -2.79 -24.98 -9.11
N GLU A 81 -2.70 -24.58 -7.84
CA GLU A 81 -1.55 -24.82 -6.94
C GLU A 81 -0.25 -24.06 -7.25
N VAL A 82 -0.18 -23.32 -8.36
CA VAL A 82 0.94 -22.45 -8.71
C VAL A 82 0.64 -21.01 -8.28
N TYR A 83 1.66 -20.30 -7.82
CA TYR A 83 1.52 -18.91 -7.41
C TYR A 83 2.09 -17.97 -8.46
N PHE A 84 1.37 -16.90 -8.73
CA PHE A 84 1.75 -15.89 -9.70
C PHE A 84 1.72 -14.50 -9.09
N ILE A 85 2.73 -13.70 -9.39
CA ILE A 85 2.63 -12.25 -9.22
C ILE A 85 1.98 -11.69 -10.49
N VAL A 86 0.85 -11.02 -10.32
CA VAL A 86 0.06 -10.40 -11.39
C VAL A 86 0.10 -8.89 -11.20
N HIS A 87 0.62 -8.19 -12.19
CA HIS A 87 0.80 -6.75 -12.19
C HIS A 87 0.00 -6.11 -13.32
N HIS A 88 -0.86 -5.14 -12.98
CA HIS A 88 -1.59 -4.32 -13.92
C HIS A 88 -1.26 -2.84 -13.72
N LYS A 89 -1.12 -2.09 -14.81
CA LYS A 89 -0.92 -0.64 -14.80
C LYS A 89 -1.79 0.02 -15.86
N MET A 90 -2.54 1.04 -15.48
CA MET A 90 -3.29 1.85 -16.45
C MET A 90 -2.33 2.71 -17.28
N GLU A 91 -2.67 2.93 -18.55
CA GLU A 91 -1.93 3.88 -19.40
C GLU A 91 -2.32 5.34 -19.14
N LYS A 92 -3.55 5.56 -18.65
CA LYS A 92 -4.11 6.87 -18.33
C LYS A 92 -4.86 6.79 -17.02
N SER A 93 -4.77 7.85 -16.24
CA SER A 93 -5.54 7.97 -15.00
C SER A 93 -7.05 7.97 -15.28
N ILE A 94 -7.82 7.30 -14.42
CA ILE A 94 -9.29 7.36 -14.47
C ILE A 94 -9.77 8.80 -14.25
N TRP A 95 -9.12 9.53 -13.35
CA TRP A 95 -9.54 10.87 -12.94
C TRP A 95 -9.47 11.87 -14.09
N TYR A 96 -8.44 11.77 -14.92
CA TYR A 96 -8.22 12.63 -16.08
C TYR A 96 -8.83 12.08 -17.38
N THR A 97 -9.67 11.05 -17.30
CA THR A 97 -10.36 10.48 -18.45
C THR A 97 -11.87 10.75 -18.36
N GLU A 98 -12.32 11.81 -19.03
CA GLU A 98 -13.73 12.23 -18.98
C GLU A 98 -14.69 11.28 -19.72
N LYS A 99 -14.28 10.79 -20.90
CA LYS A 99 -15.12 9.97 -21.79
C LYS A 99 -14.50 8.61 -22.03
N ASN A 100 -15.34 7.60 -22.19
CA ASN A 100 -14.93 6.22 -22.50
C ASN A 100 -13.90 5.65 -21.50
N LYS A 101 -14.09 5.87 -20.19
CA LYS A 101 -13.24 5.30 -19.13
C LYS A 101 -13.01 3.79 -19.30
N ASN A 102 -14.04 3.07 -19.77
CA ASN A 102 -13.98 1.64 -20.07
C ASN A 102 -13.02 1.25 -21.22
N LYS A 103 -12.50 2.20 -21.99
CA LYS A 103 -11.52 1.97 -23.07
C LYS A 103 -10.08 2.28 -22.63
N ILE A 104 -9.86 2.67 -21.37
CA ILE A 104 -8.50 2.84 -20.84
C ILE A 104 -7.77 1.50 -20.97
N GLN A 105 -6.61 1.54 -21.63
CA GLN A 105 -5.78 0.36 -21.78
C GLN A 105 -5.05 0.06 -20.48
N VAL A 106 -4.86 -1.23 -20.21
CA VAL A 106 -4.19 -1.73 -19.01
C VAL A 106 -3.06 -2.63 -19.46
N GLN A 107 -1.84 -2.25 -19.14
CA GLN A 107 -0.66 -3.07 -19.31
C GLN A 107 -0.69 -4.17 -18.24
N LYS A 108 -0.54 -5.43 -18.67
CA LYS A 108 -0.63 -6.60 -17.80
C LYS A 108 0.65 -7.42 -17.91
N LYS A 109 1.21 -7.81 -16.78
CA LYS A 109 2.34 -8.75 -16.70
C LYS A 109 2.09 -9.77 -15.60
N LYS A 110 2.51 -11.00 -15.84
CA LYS A 110 2.32 -12.13 -14.93
C LYS A 110 3.55 -13.02 -14.96
N VAL A 111 4.05 -13.36 -13.78
CA VAL A 111 5.22 -14.24 -13.59
C VAL A 111 4.99 -15.18 -12.42
N GLU A 112 5.59 -16.37 -12.46
CA GLU A 112 5.50 -17.34 -11.37
C GLU A 112 6.37 -16.89 -10.17
N ILE A 113 5.96 -17.25 -8.95
CA ILE A 113 6.73 -17.02 -7.72
C ILE A 113 6.68 -18.26 -6.83
N SER A 114 7.78 -18.54 -6.12
CA SER A 114 7.86 -19.70 -5.25
C SER A 114 6.94 -19.55 -4.02
N LYS A 115 6.34 -20.66 -3.56
CA LYS A 115 5.50 -20.67 -2.35
C LYS A 115 6.21 -20.11 -1.10
N PRO A 116 7.51 -20.41 -0.82
CA PRO A 116 8.22 -19.78 0.29
C PRO A 116 8.24 -18.25 0.21
N ASP A 117 8.47 -17.68 -0.97
CA ASP A 117 8.50 -16.23 -1.16
C ASP A 117 7.10 -15.62 -0.99
N VAL A 118 6.05 -16.30 -1.47
CA VAL A 118 4.65 -15.90 -1.25
C VAL A 118 4.35 -15.78 0.24
N LEU A 119 4.75 -16.78 1.04
CA LEU A 119 4.53 -16.79 2.49
C LEU A 119 5.28 -15.65 3.18
N LEU A 120 6.46 -15.27 2.68
CA LEU A 120 7.25 -14.15 3.18
C LEU A 120 6.49 -12.82 3.03
N PHE A 121 5.97 -12.51 1.84
CA PHE A 121 5.17 -11.31 1.61
C PHE A 121 3.85 -11.34 2.39
N LYS A 122 3.19 -12.50 2.42
CA LYS A 122 1.91 -12.68 3.10
C LYS A 122 2.01 -12.41 4.60
N GLU A 123 3.05 -12.91 5.25
CA GLU A 123 3.26 -12.70 6.68
C GLU A 123 3.49 -11.21 7.00
N LEU A 124 4.28 -10.50 6.19
CA LEU A 124 4.47 -9.06 6.33
C LEU A 124 3.15 -8.28 6.26
N PHE A 125 2.37 -8.51 5.20
CA PHE A 125 1.10 -7.81 4.99
C PHE A 125 0.10 -8.14 6.10
N LYS A 126 0.08 -9.39 6.56
CA LYS A 126 -0.73 -9.82 7.69
C LYS A 126 -0.40 -9.03 8.97
N GLN A 127 0.88 -8.87 9.30
CA GLN A 127 1.27 -8.10 10.49
C GLN A 127 0.89 -6.62 10.35
N ALA A 128 1.15 -6.01 9.19
CA ALA A 128 0.76 -4.62 8.92
C ALA A 128 -0.76 -4.40 9.09
N ILE A 129 -1.57 -5.29 8.52
CA ILE A 129 -3.04 -5.18 8.54
C ILE A 129 -3.64 -5.50 9.91
N LYS A 130 -3.00 -6.37 10.71
CA LYS A 130 -3.42 -6.67 12.08
C LYS A 130 -3.31 -5.45 12.98
N ASN A 131 -2.28 -4.63 12.77
CA ASN A 131 -2.01 -3.45 13.57
C ASN A 131 -2.61 -2.17 13.01
N ARG A 132 -3.62 -2.27 12.15
CA ARG A 132 -4.29 -1.09 11.59
C ARG A 132 -5.03 -0.31 12.69
N LYS A 133 -4.95 1.02 12.65
CA LYS A 133 -5.57 1.91 13.62
C LYS A 133 -5.90 3.23 12.94
N TYR A 134 -7.11 3.75 13.17
CA TYR A 134 -7.43 5.12 12.79
C TYR A 134 -6.46 6.11 13.44
N PRO A 135 -6.01 7.14 12.72
CA PRO A 135 -5.06 8.10 13.27
C PRO A 135 -5.76 8.98 14.31
N ASP A 136 -5.03 9.37 15.35
CA ASP A 136 -5.59 10.26 16.39
C ASP A 136 -5.75 11.72 15.89
N LYS A 137 -5.13 12.06 14.74
CA LYS A 137 -5.24 13.33 14.02
C LYS A 137 -5.09 13.09 12.52
N GLU A 138 -5.80 13.88 11.70
CA GLU A 138 -5.61 13.85 10.24
C GLU A 138 -4.15 14.17 9.87
N ILE A 139 -3.59 13.36 8.98
CA ILE A 139 -2.21 13.47 8.53
C ILE A 139 -2.21 14.12 7.14
N MET A 140 -1.39 15.14 6.94
CA MET A 140 -1.15 15.72 5.62
C MET A 140 -0.04 14.93 4.90
N GLY A 141 -0.34 14.43 3.72
CA GLY A 141 0.57 13.70 2.84
C GLY A 141 1.33 14.61 1.89
N ASN A 142 2.56 14.20 1.52
CA ASN A 142 3.44 14.98 0.66
C ASN A 142 3.45 14.54 -0.82
N ASP A 143 3.11 13.28 -1.11
CA ASP A 143 3.19 12.72 -2.48
C ASP A 143 1.84 12.63 -3.20
N GLY A 144 0.72 12.80 -2.48
CA GLY A 144 -0.62 12.74 -3.05
C GLY A 144 -1.05 11.34 -3.50
N VAL A 145 -0.43 10.28 -2.97
CA VAL A 145 -0.69 8.88 -3.34
C VAL A 145 -1.26 8.09 -2.16
N ASN A 146 -2.38 7.43 -2.41
CA ASN A 146 -2.98 6.46 -1.50
C ASN A 146 -2.51 5.05 -1.84
N TYR A 147 -2.07 4.33 -0.81
CA TYR A 147 -1.54 2.98 -0.92
C TYR A 147 -2.41 2.01 -0.13
N TYR A 148 -2.96 1.01 -0.82
CA TYR A 148 -3.83 0.00 -0.21
C TYR A 148 -3.12 -1.35 -0.18
N PHE A 149 -3.18 -1.99 0.98
CA PHE A 149 -2.59 -3.29 1.26
C PHE A 149 -3.69 -4.26 1.65
N SER A 150 -3.85 -5.34 0.90
CA SER A 150 -4.81 -6.41 1.20
C SER A 150 -4.10 -7.75 1.42
N VAL A 151 -4.64 -8.59 2.29
CA VAL A 151 -4.11 -9.94 2.56
C VAL A 151 -5.22 -10.97 2.77
N ALA A 152 -5.06 -12.16 2.20
CA ALA A 152 -5.91 -13.31 2.48
C ALA A 152 -5.53 -13.98 3.81
N ASP A 153 -5.95 -13.40 4.93
CA ASP A 153 -5.76 -13.96 6.28
C ASP A 153 -7.00 -14.69 6.82
N ALA A 154 -8.18 -14.12 6.56
CA ALA A 154 -9.49 -14.70 6.85
C ALA A 154 -10.50 -14.14 5.83
N HIS A 155 -11.69 -14.74 5.70
CA HIS A 155 -12.80 -14.10 4.99
C HIS A 155 -13.55 -13.15 5.93
N PRO A 156 -13.88 -11.92 5.50
CA PRO A 156 -13.55 -11.29 4.21
C PRO A 156 -12.09 -10.80 4.12
N LEU A 157 -11.62 -10.57 2.89
CA LEU A 157 -10.29 -9.99 2.59
C LEU A 157 -10.08 -8.71 3.41
N LYS A 158 -9.03 -8.68 4.23
CA LYS A 158 -8.72 -7.51 5.06
C LYS A 158 -7.85 -6.54 4.26
N THR A 159 -8.18 -5.26 4.32
CA THR A 159 -7.43 -4.19 3.66
C THR A 159 -7.12 -3.07 4.64
N GLY A 160 -5.93 -2.49 4.55
CA GLY A 160 -5.58 -1.22 5.18
C GLY A 160 -5.01 -0.25 4.15
N THR A 161 -5.07 1.04 4.45
CA THR A 161 -4.59 2.11 3.58
C THR A 161 -3.61 3.02 4.30
N VAL A 162 -2.77 3.72 3.55
CA VAL A 162 -1.96 4.83 4.05
C VAL A 162 -1.79 5.87 2.95
N TRP A 163 -1.97 7.13 3.30
CA TRP A 163 -1.74 8.26 2.42
C TRP A 163 -0.32 8.80 2.63
N SER A 164 0.50 8.84 1.57
CA SER A 164 1.83 9.47 1.56
C SER A 164 2.66 9.24 2.84
N PRO A 165 3.02 7.97 3.18
CA PRO A 165 3.70 7.68 4.44
C PRO A 165 5.01 8.44 4.58
N LYS A 166 5.37 8.81 5.81
CA LYS A 166 6.57 9.59 6.08
C LYS A 166 7.84 8.79 5.76
N PRO A 167 8.82 9.39 5.06
CA PRO A 167 10.09 8.73 4.75
C PRO A 167 10.75 8.07 5.97
N GLY A 168 11.12 6.80 5.82
CA GLY A 168 11.77 5.99 6.85
C GLY A 168 10.83 5.39 7.90
N SER A 169 9.52 5.67 7.85
CA SER A 169 8.54 5.01 8.72
C SER A 169 8.34 3.54 8.33
N LYS A 170 7.68 2.75 9.19
CA LYS A 170 7.31 1.37 8.88
C LYS A 170 6.39 1.31 7.66
N MET A 171 5.43 2.22 7.54
CA MET A 171 4.52 2.29 6.41
C MET A 171 5.22 2.70 5.11
N ASP A 172 6.21 3.59 5.19
CA ASP A 172 7.04 3.94 4.02
C ASP A 172 7.87 2.73 3.55
N ARG A 173 8.50 2.01 4.47
CA ARG A 173 9.21 0.76 4.14
C ARG A 173 8.28 -0.34 3.61
N LEU A 174 7.05 -0.42 4.12
CA LEU A 174 6.03 -1.35 3.61
C LEU A 174 5.64 -1.01 2.16
N LYS A 175 5.47 0.29 1.87
CA LYS A 175 5.23 0.83 0.53
C LYS A 175 6.41 0.50 -0.41
N GLU A 176 7.66 0.69 0.03
CA GLU A 176 8.85 0.33 -0.77
C GLU A 176 8.89 -1.18 -1.10
N ILE A 177 8.53 -2.05 -0.15
CA ILE A 177 8.40 -3.50 -0.41
C ILE A 177 7.28 -3.79 -1.42
N GLY A 178 6.17 -3.04 -1.39
CA GLY A 178 5.13 -3.11 -2.41
C GLY A 178 5.64 -2.75 -3.81
N TYR A 179 6.46 -1.70 -3.93
CA TYR A 179 7.15 -1.35 -5.18
C TYR A 179 8.17 -2.41 -5.60
N ALA A 180 8.90 -3.00 -4.65
CA ALA A 180 9.82 -4.09 -4.94
C ALA A 180 9.08 -5.31 -5.55
N LEU A 181 7.84 -5.59 -5.12
CA LEU A 181 7.00 -6.63 -5.73
C LEU A 181 6.63 -6.30 -7.19
N ILE A 182 6.37 -5.03 -7.50
CA ILE A 182 6.16 -4.57 -8.89
C ILE A 182 7.44 -4.76 -9.72
N ASN A 183 8.59 -4.37 -9.18
CA ASN A 183 9.88 -4.48 -9.87
C ASN A 183 10.24 -5.95 -10.15
N LEU A 184 9.99 -6.86 -9.20
CA LEU A 184 10.15 -8.29 -9.41
C LEU A 184 9.40 -8.79 -10.63
N VAL A 185 8.16 -8.34 -10.85
CA VAL A 185 7.40 -8.69 -12.06
C VAL A 185 7.99 -8.05 -13.30
N LYS A 186 8.36 -6.77 -13.25
CA LYS A 186 8.90 -6.03 -14.39
C LYS A 186 10.24 -6.59 -14.88
N GLU A 187 11.11 -7.00 -13.96
CA GLU A 187 12.46 -7.51 -14.24
C GLU A 187 12.49 -9.01 -14.56
N THR A 188 11.48 -9.78 -14.14
CA THR A 188 11.42 -11.21 -14.44
C THR A 188 10.90 -11.44 -15.86
N ASP A 189 11.66 -12.18 -16.67
CA ASP A 189 11.22 -12.61 -18.01
C ASP A 189 10.02 -13.55 -17.94
N SER A 190 9.15 -13.47 -18.95
CA SER A 190 8.01 -14.39 -19.08
C SER A 190 8.48 -15.86 -19.07
N GLY A 191 7.82 -16.69 -18.27
CA GLY A 191 8.17 -18.12 -18.12
C GLY A 191 9.29 -18.39 -17.12
N ARG A 192 9.86 -17.37 -16.47
CA ARG A 192 10.76 -17.54 -15.32
C ARG A 192 10.04 -17.34 -14.00
N ILE A 193 10.63 -17.92 -12.95
CA ILE A 193 10.19 -17.75 -11.57
C ILE A 193 10.87 -16.51 -11.00
N ALA A 194 10.08 -15.55 -10.55
CA ALA A 194 10.54 -14.36 -9.86
C ALA A 194 11.16 -14.73 -8.51
N LYS A 195 12.30 -14.13 -8.18
CA LYS A 195 13.03 -14.40 -6.94
C LYS A 195 13.43 -13.08 -6.26
N PRO A 196 12.97 -12.80 -5.04
CA PRO A 196 13.48 -11.68 -4.26
C PRO A 196 14.97 -11.88 -3.98
N ASN A 197 15.75 -10.81 -4.09
CA ASN A 197 17.16 -10.84 -3.71
C ASN A 197 17.31 -10.92 -2.18
N SER A 198 18.53 -11.20 -1.71
CA SER A 198 18.79 -11.36 -0.27
C SER A 198 18.47 -10.11 0.55
N GLU A 199 18.71 -8.94 -0.01
CA GLU A 199 18.44 -7.65 0.64
C GLU A 199 16.93 -7.46 0.88
N LEU A 200 16.09 -7.67 -0.15
CA LEU A 200 14.64 -7.58 -0.02
C LEU A 200 14.10 -8.60 0.99
N ILE A 201 14.63 -9.82 0.99
CA ILE A 201 14.26 -10.84 1.98
C ILE A 201 14.56 -10.36 3.40
N GLU A 202 15.73 -9.77 3.63
CA GLU A 202 16.12 -9.23 4.94
C GLU A 202 15.24 -8.05 5.36
N GLN A 203 14.96 -7.12 4.43
CA GLN A 203 14.07 -5.99 4.67
C GLN A 203 12.67 -6.44 5.07
N ILE A 204 12.10 -7.43 4.37
CA ILE A 204 10.79 -8.00 4.70
C ILE A 204 10.81 -8.64 6.10
N LYS A 205 11.80 -9.48 6.40
CA LYS A 205 11.91 -10.14 7.71
C LYS A 205 12.03 -9.13 8.85
N LYS A 206 12.89 -8.13 8.68
CA LYS A 206 13.12 -7.08 9.66
C LYS A 206 11.83 -6.29 9.92
N LEU A 207 11.17 -5.82 8.87
CA LEU A 207 9.92 -5.06 9.01
C LEU A 207 8.79 -5.92 9.61
N THR A 208 8.71 -7.21 9.24
CA THR A 208 7.74 -8.14 9.82
C THR A 208 7.90 -8.26 11.34
N ILE A 209 9.13 -8.29 11.85
CA ILE A 209 9.41 -8.34 13.29
C ILE A 209 9.02 -7.02 13.97
N GLU A 210 9.35 -5.88 13.37
CA GLU A 210 9.00 -4.56 13.90
C GLU A 210 7.48 -4.28 13.92
N LEU A 211 6.71 -5.03 13.12
CA LEU A 211 5.26 -5.00 13.05
C LEU A 211 4.58 -6.07 13.92
N LYS A 212 5.30 -6.89 14.68
CA LYS A 212 4.69 -7.80 15.67
C LYS A 212 4.40 -7.08 16.98
#